data_AF-R7YRH8-F1
#
_entry.id   AF-R7YRH8-F1
#
_cell.length_a   1.000
_cell.length_b   1.000
_cell.length_c   1.000
_cell.angle_alpha   90.00
_cell.angle_beta   90.00
_cell.angle_gamma   90.00
#
_symmetry.space_group_name_H-M   'P 1'
#
loop_
_entity.id
_entity.type
_entity.pdbx_description
1 polymer ?
#
loop_
_entity_poly.entity_id
_entity_poly.type
_entity_poly.pdbx_seq_one_letter_code
_entity_poly.pdbx_strand_id
1 'polypeptide(L)'
;MPEVSKFLTVGLNSTTRHLETLMASATGNKQKPPSTVEDPPADGPDAQHMAVIFLPKSRNDLVYAHLPLMSRTASTLRPELAATRLVSLSPAAEVKIAAALGLPRAGVVGILEGASGSESLVDYVRQHVRPVEVPWIEEATKGEYLPLQTQTETS
;
A
#
# COMPACT_ATOMS: atom_id res chain seq x y z
N MET A 1 7.47 -3.33 -23.42
CA MET A 1 7.13 -3.26 -21.98
C MET A 1 5.63 -3.06 -21.88
N PRO A 2 4.91 -3.80 -21.02
CA PRO A 2 3.44 -3.70 -20.89
C PRO A 2 3.03 -2.30 -20.44
N GLU A 3 1.93 -1.73 -20.95
CA GLU A 3 1.47 -0.39 -20.55
C GLU A 3 1.13 -0.28 -19.06
N VAL A 4 0.68 -1.39 -18.46
CA VAL A 4 0.40 -1.49 -17.02
C VAL A 4 1.64 -1.21 -16.15
N SER A 5 2.86 -1.39 -16.66
CA SER A 5 4.08 -1.21 -15.86
C SER A 5 4.26 0.20 -15.32
N LYS A 6 3.65 1.21 -15.96
CA LYS A 6 3.67 2.61 -15.50
C LYS A 6 2.81 2.85 -14.26
N PHE A 7 1.86 1.95 -14.01
CA PHE A 7 0.91 2.01 -12.90
C PHE A 7 1.22 1.00 -11.81
N LEU A 8 2.43 0.41 -11.83
CA LEU A 8 2.88 -0.56 -10.84
C LEU A 8 3.99 0.03 -9.98
N THR A 9 3.90 -0.17 -8.66
CA THR A 9 5.04 -0.02 -7.76
C THR A 9 5.62 -1.40 -7.46
N VAL A 10 6.93 -1.55 -7.55
CA VAL A 10 7.61 -2.83 -7.27
C VAL A 10 8.62 -2.63 -6.16
N GLY A 11 8.55 -3.49 -5.15
CA GLY A 11 9.33 -3.40 -3.93
C GLY A 11 8.66 -2.61 -2.81
N LEU A 12 9.11 -2.89 -1.59
CA LEU A 12 8.58 -2.29 -0.36
C LEU A 12 8.82 -0.77 -0.33
N ASN A 13 10.04 -0.33 -0.65
CA ASN A 13 10.43 1.07 -0.55
C ASN A 13 9.67 1.94 -1.57
N SER A 14 9.53 1.47 -2.81
CA SER A 14 8.74 2.14 -3.85
C SER A 14 7.29 2.31 -3.41
N THR A 15 6.67 1.23 -2.91
CA THR A 15 5.27 1.24 -2.43
C THR A 15 5.10 2.16 -1.21
N THR A 16 6.04 2.12 -0.26
CA THR A 16 6.01 2.96 0.95
C THR A 16 6.15 4.45 0.59
N ARG A 17 7.14 4.80 -0.24
CA ARG A 17 7.36 6.18 -0.72
C ARG A 17 6.17 6.73 -1.49
N HIS A 18 5.49 5.89 -2.27
CA HIS A 18 4.28 6.28 -2.98
C HIS A 18 3.14 6.62 -2.02
N LEU A 19 2.91 5.77 -1.01
CA LEU A 19 1.90 6.03 0.03
C LEU A 19 2.24 7.30 0.83
N GLU A 20 3.51 7.53 1.18
CA GLU A 20 3.95 8.77 1.83
C GLU A 20 3.65 10.00 0.99
N THR A 21 3.96 9.94 -0.30
CA THR A 21 3.71 11.05 -1.24
C THR A 21 2.21 11.33 -1.36
N LEU A 22 1.38 10.28 -1.40
CA LEU A 22 -0.08 10.42 -1.40
C LEU A 22 -0.58 11.09 -0.12
N MET A 23 -0.13 10.64 1.05
CA MET A 23 -0.52 11.23 2.33
C MET A 23 -0.05 12.70 2.47
N ALA A 24 1.16 13.02 2.00
CA ALA A 24 1.69 14.37 1.98
C ALA A 24 0.90 15.30 1.05
N SER A 25 0.48 14.79 -0.12
CA SER A 25 -0.33 15.55 -1.07
C SER A 25 -1.70 15.94 -0.50
N ALA A 26 -2.33 15.04 0.27
CA ALA A 26 -3.67 15.29 0.83
C ALA A 26 -3.66 16.18 2.07
N THR A 27 -2.55 16.22 2.82
CA THR A 27 -2.40 17.06 4.02
C THR A 27 -1.83 18.46 3.72
N GLY A 28 -1.53 18.77 2.46
CA GLY A 28 -0.99 20.07 2.04
C GLY A 28 0.48 20.32 2.41
N ASN A 29 1.13 19.36 3.08
CA ASN A 29 2.53 19.47 3.50
C ASN A 29 3.46 19.02 2.36
N LYS A 30 3.83 19.94 1.47
CA LYS A 30 4.81 19.70 0.40
C LYS A 30 6.25 19.66 0.96
N GLN A 31 6.56 18.76 1.89
CA GLN A 31 7.95 18.44 2.20
C GLN A 31 8.47 17.45 1.16
N LYS A 32 9.18 17.99 0.17
CA LYS A 32 9.93 17.22 -0.84
C LYS A 32 11.09 16.52 -0.14
N PRO A 33 11.16 15.18 -0.04
CA PRO A 33 12.36 14.51 0.44
C PRO A 33 13.51 14.71 -0.56
N PRO A 34 14.78 14.73 -0.11
CA PRO A 34 15.92 14.87 -1.00
C PRO A 34 16.03 13.66 -1.93
N SER A 35 15.82 13.91 -3.22
CA SER A 35 15.98 12.91 -4.28
C SER A 35 17.46 12.57 -4.46
N THR A 36 17.83 11.33 -4.21
CA THR A 36 19.05 10.74 -4.75
C THR A 36 18.67 9.51 -5.57
N VAL A 37 19.20 9.48 -6.79
CA VAL A 37 19.25 8.40 -7.78
C VAL A 37 17.99 8.15 -8.65
N GLU A 38 18.08 8.67 -9.88
CA GLU A 38 17.53 8.21 -11.16
C GLU A 38 16.33 7.24 -11.15
N ASP A 39 15.12 7.80 -11.17
CA ASP A 39 13.91 7.17 -11.72
C ASP A 39 13.25 8.18 -12.70
N PRO A 40 12.57 7.72 -13.76
CA PRO A 40 12.07 8.57 -14.86
C PRO A 40 11.08 9.65 -14.36
N PRO A 41 10.89 10.74 -15.13
CA PRO A 41 10.24 11.95 -14.63
C PRO A 41 8.78 11.67 -14.28
N ALA A 42 8.46 11.76 -12.98
CA ALA A 42 7.11 11.94 -12.50
C ALA A 42 6.69 13.40 -12.80
N ASP A 43 6.38 13.68 -14.07
CA ASP A 43 5.57 14.84 -14.43
C ASP A 43 4.20 14.66 -13.76
N GLY A 44 3.90 15.52 -12.78
CA GLY A 44 2.73 15.41 -11.90
C GLY A 44 1.39 15.51 -12.64
N PRO A 45 0.38 14.79 -12.14
CA PRO A 45 -0.55 15.38 -11.18
C PRO A 45 -0.64 14.49 -9.92
N ASP A 46 -1.30 14.97 -8.85
CA ASP A 46 -1.56 14.27 -7.58
C ASP A 46 -1.24 12.76 -7.55
N ALA A 47 -0.35 12.35 -6.64
CA ALA A 47 0.02 10.94 -6.44
C ALA A 47 -1.22 10.04 -6.53
N GLN A 48 -1.28 9.18 -7.56
CA GLN A 48 -2.45 8.37 -7.87
C GLN A 48 -2.80 7.46 -6.69
N HIS A 49 -4.09 7.23 -6.47
CA HIS A 49 -4.52 6.38 -5.37
C HIS A 49 -4.12 4.92 -5.61
N MET A 50 -3.70 4.25 -4.53
CA MET A 50 -3.29 2.86 -4.57
C MET A 50 -4.54 1.97 -4.45
N ALA A 51 -4.87 1.23 -5.50
CA ALA A 51 -6.05 0.36 -5.50
C ALA A 51 -5.78 -0.92 -4.69
N VAL A 52 -4.65 -1.59 -4.99
CA VAL A 52 -4.33 -2.90 -4.42
C VAL A 52 -2.83 -2.99 -4.14
N ILE A 53 -2.44 -3.58 -3.01
CA ILE A 53 -1.06 -3.91 -2.68
C ILE A 53 -0.98 -5.41 -2.40
N PHE A 54 -0.11 -6.08 -3.13
CA PHE A 54 0.19 -7.48 -3.00
C PHE A 54 1.45 -7.68 -2.14
N LEU A 55 1.34 -8.56 -1.14
CA LEU A 55 2.37 -8.83 -0.16
C LEU A 55 2.87 -10.27 -0.34
N PRO A 56 4.18 -10.53 -0.39
CA PRO A 56 4.72 -11.87 -0.59
C PRO A 56 4.65 -12.74 0.68
N LYS A 57 4.41 -12.12 1.84
CA LYS A 57 4.20 -12.80 3.13
C LYS A 57 3.00 -12.20 3.86
N SER A 58 2.71 -12.74 5.04
CA SER A 58 1.64 -12.24 5.92
C SER A 58 1.83 -10.76 6.26
N ARG A 59 0.69 -10.07 6.44
CA ARG A 59 0.61 -8.68 6.92
C ARG A 59 1.20 -8.50 8.32
N ASN A 60 1.34 -9.59 9.08
CA ASN A 60 1.89 -9.60 10.44
C ASN A 60 3.42 -9.71 10.48
N ASP A 61 4.08 -9.87 9.33
CA ASP A 61 5.54 -9.78 9.27
C ASP A 61 5.95 -8.35 9.61
N LEU A 62 6.96 -8.19 10.48
CA LEU A 62 7.44 -6.89 10.96
C LEU A 62 7.81 -5.96 9.80
N VAL A 63 8.28 -6.54 8.68
CA VAL A 63 8.65 -5.81 7.47
C VAL A 63 7.44 -5.12 6.80
N TYR A 64 6.22 -5.62 7.02
CA TYR A 64 4.99 -5.13 6.40
C TYR A 64 4.01 -4.52 7.40
N ALA A 65 4.38 -4.45 8.69
CA ALA A 65 3.49 -4.03 9.77
C ALA A 65 2.94 -2.59 9.60
N HIS A 66 3.68 -1.72 8.92
CA HIS A 66 3.28 -0.33 8.64
C HIS A 66 2.30 -0.20 7.46
N LEU A 67 2.26 -1.17 6.55
CA LEU A 67 1.45 -1.08 5.33
C LEU A 67 -0.06 -1.02 5.59
N PRO A 68 -0.64 -1.79 6.55
CA PRO A 68 -2.04 -1.64 6.90
C PRO A 68 -2.39 -0.23 7.36
N LEU A 69 -1.57 0.35 8.24
CA LEU A 69 -1.75 1.70 8.75
C LEU A 69 -1.68 2.73 7.62
N MET A 70 -0.63 2.72 6.81
CA MET A 70 -0.47 3.67 5.71
C MET A 70 -1.57 3.55 4.66
N SER A 71 -1.99 2.33 4.33
CA SER A 71 -3.09 2.08 3.38
C SER A 71 -4.41 2.64 3.90
N ARG A 72 -4.71 2.45 5.19
CA ARG A 72 -5.91 3.01 5.82
C ARG A 72 -5.87 4.52 5.83
N THR A 73 -4.76 5.13 6.26
CA THR A 73 -4.59 6.59 6.30
C THR A 73 -4.69 7.20 4.90
N ALA A 74 -4.02 6.63 3.91
CA ALA A 74 -4.10 7.07 2.52
C ALA A 74 -5.52 7.01 1.95
N SER A 75 -6.29 5.98 2.33
CA SER A 75 -7.70 5.84 1.93
C SER A 75 -8.60 6.87 2.62
N THR A 76 -8.39 7.13 3.92
CA THR A 76 -9.18 8.12 4.67
C THR A 76 -8.96 9.55 4.16
N LEU A 77 -7.76 9.85 3.69
CA LEU A 77 -7.41 11.16 3.13
C LEU A 77 -8.05 11.43 1.76
N ARG A 78 -8.56 10.40 1.08
CA ARG A 78 -9.25 10.49 -0.22
C ARG A 78 -10.55 9.68 -0.21
N PRO A 79 -11.57 10.11 0.55
CA PRO A 79 -12.83 9.38 0.68
C PRO A 79 -13.62 9.26 -0.63
N GLU A 80 -13.30 10.07 -1.65
CA GLU A 80 -13.87 10.01 -2.98
C GLU A 80 -13.44 8.76 -3.79
N LEU A 81 -12.37 8.09 -3.37
CA LEU A 81 -11.82 6.90 -4.03
C LEU A 81 -12.05 5.63 -3.20
N ALA A 82 -12.07 4.48 -3.86
CA ALA A 82 -12.28 3.19 -3.19
C ALA A 82 -11.04 2.82 -2.36
N ALA A 83 -11.27 2.46 -1.08
CA ALA A 83 -10.18 2.16 -0.15
C ALA A 83 -9.19 1.10 -0.66
N THR A 84 -7.91 1.27 -0.33
CA THR A 84 -6.84 0.36 -0.70
C THR A 84 -7.07 -1.05 -0.13
N ARG A 85 -6.76 -2.09 -0.92
CA ARG A 85 -6.81 -3.50 -0.51
C ARG A 85 -5.42 -4.06 -0.35
N LEU A 86 -5.17 -4.80 0.73
CA LEU A 86 -3.95 -5.60 0.89
C LEU A 86 -4.25 -7.05 0.54
N VAL A 87 -3.40 -7.73 -0.22
CA VAL A 87 -3.59 -9.15 -0.57
C VAL A 87 -2.29 -9.90 -0.32
N SER A 88 -2.34 -10.97 0.47
CA SER A 88 -1.20 -11.86 0.61
C SER A 88 -1.12 -12.78 -0.60
N LEU A 89 0.01 -12.73 -1.32
CA LEU A 89 0.33 -13.64 -2.39
C LEU A 89 0.80 -14.98 -1.83
N SER A 90 0.43 -16.06 -2.54
CA SER A 90 1.09 -17.34 -2.33
C SER A 90 2.51 -17.29 -2.91
N PRO A 91 3.46 -18.07 -2.37
CA PRO A 91 4.83 -18.12 -2.90
C PRO A 91 4.87 -18.47 -4.40
N ALA A 92 3.99 -19.36 -4.85
CA ALA A 92 3.89 -19.73 -6.26
C ALA A 92 3.42 -18.56 -7.15
N ALA A 93 2.53 -17.70 -6.65
CA ALA A 93 2.10 -16.50 -7.37
C ALA A 93 3.22 -15.45 -7.43
N GLU A 94 3.98 -15.28 -6.35
CA GLU A 94 5.12 -14.35 -6.31
C GLU A 94 6.18 -14.71 -7.34
N VAL A 95 6.53 -15.99 -7.48
CA VAL A 95 7.50 -16.46 -8.48
C VAL A 95 7.02 -16.17 -9.91
N LYS A 96 5.72 -16.36 -10.19
CA LYS A 96 5.15 -16.06 -11.51
C LYS A 96 5.19 -14.57 -11.82
N ILE A 97 4.88 -13.72 -10.84
CA ILE A 97 4.95 -12.26 -10.98
C ILE A 97 6.41 -11.82 -11.17
N ALA A 98 7.34 -12.37 -10.40
CA ALA A 98 8.77 -12.08 -10.52
C ALA A 98 9.29 -12.44 -11.93
N ALA A 99 8.94 -13.62 -12.44
CA ALA A 99 9.29 -14.06 -13.79
C ALA A 99 8.67 -13.14 -14.87
N ALA A 100 7.42 -12.72 -14.70
CA ALA A 100 6.76 -11.81 -15.64
C ALA A 100 7.38 -10.40 -15.64
N LEU A 101 7.89 -9.94 -14.49
CA LEU A 101 8.61 -8.67 -14.34
C LEU A 101 10.10 -8.76 -14.74
N GLY A 102 10.62 -9.97 -14.99
CA GLY A 102 12.05 -10.18 -15.25
C GLY A 102 12.93 -9.94 -14.01
N LEU A 103 12.36 -10.07 -12.82
CA LEU A 103 13.05 -9.85 -11.54
C LEU A 103 13.32 -11.18 -10.84
N PRO A 104 14.40 -11.28 -10.04
CA PRO A 104 14.66 -12.48 -9.23
C PRO A 104 13.59 -12.69 -8.15
N ARG A 105 13.02 -11.59 -7.63
CA ARG A 105 11.95 -11.54 -6.63
C ARG A 105 11.10 -10.30 -6.90
N ALA A 106 9.78 -10.43 -6.89
CA ALA A 106 8.86 -9.30 -7.07
C ALA A 106 8.70 -8.50 -5.78
N GLY A 107 8.76 -9.18 -4.63
CA GLY A 107 8.54 -8.54 -3.33
C GLY A 107 7.11 -8.02 -3.19
N VAL A 108 6.98 -6.79 -2.67
CA VAL A 108 5.69 -6.08 -2.58
C VAL A 108 5.36 -5.47 -3.93
N VAL A 109 4.14 -5.64 -4.41
CA VAL A 109 3.69 -5.06 -5.69
C VAL A 109 2.42 -4.26 -5.47
N GLY A 110 2.46 -2.96 -5.77
CA GLY A 110 1.29 -2.08 -5.73
C GLY A 110 0.71 -1.86 -7.13
N ILE A 111 -0.61 -1.75 -7.21
CA ILE A 111 -1.37 -1.36 -8.39
C ILE A 111 -2.04 -0.02 -8.11
N LEU A 112 -1.72 0.97 -8.94
CA LEU A 112 -2.35 2.29 -8.93
C LEU A 112 -3.71 2.26 -9.63
N GLU A 113 -4.59 3.17 -9.23
CA GLU A 113 -5.87 3.40 -9.90
C GLU A 113 -5.71 3.83 -11.35
N GLY A 114 -6.64 3.41 -12.22
CA GLY A 114 -6.63 3.77 -13.64
C GLY A 114 -5.63 2.98 -14.50
N ALA A 115 -5.06 1.91 -13.95
CA ALA A 115 -4.17 1.01 -14.66
C ALA A 115 -4.92 0.22 -15.75
N SER A 116 -4.64 0.55 -17.02
CA SER A 116 -5.25 -0.09 -18.17
C SER A 116 -4.96 -1.59 -18.20
N GLY A 117 -6.02 -2.41 -18.19
CA GLY A 117 -5.92 -3.88 -18.22
C GLY A 117 -5.86 -4.56 -16.85
N SER A 118 -5.84 -3.82 -15.74
CA SER A 118 -5.99 -4.41 -14.39
C SER A 118 -7.36 -4.18 -13.76
N GLU A 119 -8.29 -3.53 -14.46
CA GLU A 119 -9.65 -3.20 -13.95
C GLU A 119 -10.37 -4.44 -13.43
N SER A 120 -10.46 -5.51 -14.22
CA SER A 120 -11.13 -6.74 -13.81
C SER A 120 -10.46 -7.42 -12.60
N LEU A 121 -9.12 -7.29 -12.47
CA LEU A 121 -8.40 -7.81 -11.32
C LEU A 121 -8.69 -6.97 -10.06
N VAL A 122 -8.66 -5.65 -10.19
CA VAL A 122 -8.97 -4.72 -9.11
C VAL A 122 -10.40 -4.94 -8.62
N ASP A 123 -11.35 -5.08 -9.53
CA ASP A 123 -12.76 -5.34 -9.19
C ASP A 123 -12.93 -6.71 -8.52
N TYR A 124 -12.28 -7.75 -9.04
CA TYR A 124 -12.28 -9.07 -8.39
C TYR A 124 -11.74 -8.99 -6.96
N VAL A 125 -10.62 -8.30 -6.75
CA VAL A 125 -10.04 -8.10 -5.41
C VAL A 125 -10.98 -7.30 -4.53
N ARG A 126 -11.63 -6.25 -5.03
CA ARG A 126 -12.59 -5.43 -4.26
C ARG A 126 -13.80 -6.23 -3.78
N GLN A 127 -14.25 -7.19 -4.58
CA GLN A 127 -15.38 -8.06 -4.24
C GLN A 127 -15.01 -9.15 -3.23
N HIS A 128 -13.78 -9.67 -3.28
CA HIS A 128 -13.36 -10.82 -2.46
C HIS A 128 -12.53 -10.43 -1.23
N VAL A 129 -11.93 -9.25 -1.22
CA VAL A 129 -11.02 -8.80 -0.17
C VAL A 129 -11.58 -7.54 0.48
N ARG A 130 -11.73 -7.63 1.80
CA ARG A 130 -12.21 -6.51 2.61
C ARG A 130 -11.21 -5.34 2.60
N PRO A 131 -11.71 -4.10 2.73
CA PRO A 131 -10.86 -2.94 2.98
C PRO A 131 -9.88 -3.20 4.13
N VAL A 132 -8.75 -2.52 4.09
CA VAL A 132 -7.86 -2.49 5.25
C VAL A 132 -8.53 -1.69 6.35
N GLU A 133 -8.80 -2.33 7.48
CA GLU A 133 -9.33 -1.70 8.68
C GLU A 133 -8.26 -1.77 9.77
N VAL A 134 -8.14 -0.69 10.54
CA VAL A 134 -7.21 -0.58 11.65
C VAL A 134 -7.99 -0.08 12.86
N PRO A 135 -8.57 -1.00 13.67
CA PRO A 135 -9.57 -0.65 14.69
C PRO A 135 -9.10 0.41 15.69
N TRP A 136 -7.85 0.32 16.13
CA TRP A 136 -7.30 1.26 17.11
C TRP A 136 -7.24 2.71 16.61
N ILE A 137 -7.18 2.96 15.29
CA ILE A 137 -7.24 4.34 14.75
C ILE A 137 -8.64 4.92 14.94
N GLU A 138 -9.67 4.11 14.72
CA GLU A 138 -11.05 4.54 14.88
C GLU A 138 -11.37 4.77 16.36
N GLU A 139 -10.88 3.90 17.24
CA GLU A 139 -10.98 4.04 18.70
C GLU A 139 -10.25 5.30 19.19
N ALA A 140 -9.02 5.55 18.72
CA ALA A 140 -8.28 6.77 19.03
C ALA A 140 -9.02 8.03 18.56
N THR A 141 -9.70 7.97 17.42
CA THR A 141 -10.49 9.09 16.89
C THR A 141 -11.76 9.35 17.71
N LYS A 142 -12.34 8.31 18.35
CA LYS A 142 -13.49 8.44 19.26
C LYS A 142 -13.12 9.09 20.60
N GLY A 143 -11.84 9.19 20.93
CA GLY A 143 -11.37 9.81 22.17
C GLY A 143 -11.68 8.99 23.43
N GLU A 144 -11.95 7.69 23.28
CA GLU A 144 -12.22 6.80 24.40
C GLU A 144 -10.91 6.38 25.08
N TYR A 145 -10.87 6.45 26.41
CA TYR A 145 -9.71 6.05 27.20
C TYR A 145 -9.54 4.52 27.15
N LEU A 146 -8.38 4.05 26.70
CA LEU A 146 -8.01 2.63 26.73
C LEU A 146 -7.21 2.34 28.02
N PRO A 147 -7.65 1.37 28.85
CA PRO A 147 -6.97 1.04 30.10
C PRO A 147 -5.58 0.43 29.85
N LEU A 148 -4.63 0.78 30.71
CA LEU A 148 -3.25 0.29 30.64
C LEU A 148 -3.21 -1.24 30.84
N GLN A 149 -2.70 -1.96 29.84
CA GLN A 149 -2.42 -3.40 29.97
C GLN A 149 -0.94 -3.61 30.33
N THR A 150 -0.66 -3.84 31.61
CA THR A 150 0.67 -4.29 32.06
C THR A 150 0.70 -5.82 32.16
N GLN A 151 1.47 -6.47 31.29
CA GLN A 151 1.87 -7.86 31.50
C GLN A 151 3.14 -7.85 32.35
N THR A 152 3.01 -8.19 33.62
CA THR A 152 4.16 -8.42 34.50
C THR A 152 4.65 -9.85 34.28
N GLU A 153 5.80 -10.02 33.64
CA GLU A 153 6.51 -11.31 33.63
C GLU A 153 7.04 -11.58 35.04
N THR A 154 6.30 -12.37 35.82
CA THR A 154 6.82 -13.01 37.03
C THR A 154 7.71 -14.19 36.62
N SER A 155 9.01 -14.04 36.87
CA SER A 155 10.04 -15.09 36.72
C SER A 155 10.02 -16.11 37.86
#